data_AF-A0A0R2KNY1-F1
#
_entry.id   AF-A0A0R2KNY1-F1
#
_cell.length_a   1.000
_cell.length_b   1.000
_cell.length_c   1.000
_cell.angle_alpha   90.00
_cell.angle_beta   90.00
_cell.angle_gamma   90.00
#
_symmetry.space_group_name_H-M   'P 1'
#
loop_
_entity.id
_entity.type
_entity.pdbx_description
1 polymer ?
#
loop_
_entity_poly.entity_id
_entity_poly.type
_entity_poly.pdbx_seq_one_letter_code
_entity_poly.pdbx_strand_id
1 'polypeptide(L)'
;MKQVHGTTDLAPQPTISRFLSALTCDDVLHLNRLILTLALDYIRTNHIDTVMLDVDSTQCDIFGHQEAASFNAHYGVTGFHPLVAYIAQLNLLLGIKQRPGNQYTSTGVKEFLAPTFALFANCRLMFS
;
A
#
# COMPACT_ATOMS: atom_id res chain seq x y z
N MET A 1 46.24 13.58 31.55
CA MET A 1 45.98 12.26 30.92
C MET A 1 44.92 11.57 31.77
N LYS A 2 43.78 11.08 31.30
CA LYS A 2 43.30 10.70 29.96
C LYS A 2 42.00 11.42 29.62
N GLN A 3 41.89 11.91 28.39
CA GLN A 3 40.60 12.15 27.77
C GLN A 3 39.96 10.81 27.41
N VAL A 4 38.66 10.68 27.64
CA VAL A 4 37.85 9.60 27.05
C VAL A 4 37.17 10.19 25.83
N HIS A 5 37.63 9.71 24.67
CA HIS A 5 37.23 10.06 23.33
C HIS A 5 36.05 9.18 22.90
N GLY A 6 35.05 9.78 22.23
CA GLY A 6 34.10 9.06 21.38
C GLY A 6 32.72 8.80 21.97
N THR A 7 31.88 9.83 22.10
CA THR A 7 30.45 9.62 21.88
C THR A 7 30.26 9.46 20.37
N THR A 8 30.43 8.24 19.88
CA THR A 8 29.88 7.85 18.58
C THR A 8 28.42 8.31 18.55
N ASP A 9 28.09 9.07 17.51
CA ASP A 9 26.77 9.53 17.14
C ASP A 9 25.83 8.32 16.93
N LEU A 10 25.38 7.74 18.04
CA LEU A 10 24.37 6.70 18.04
C LEU A 10 23.05 7.42 17.78
N ALA A 11 22.61 7.40 16.51
CA ALA A 11 21.28 7.86 16.15
C ALA A 11 20.25 7.27 17.12
N PRO A 12 19.34 8.08 17.70
CA PRO A 12 18.44 7.57 18.73
C PRO A 12 17.50 6.52 18.12
N GLN A 13 17.64 5.26 18.53
CA GLN A 13 16.67 4.23 18.19
C GLN A 13 15.47 4.37 19.15
N PRO A 14 14.20 4.46 18.66
CA PRO A 14 13.70 4.18 17.31
C PRO A 14 12.87 5.34 16.71
N THR A 15 13.47 6.22 15.91
CA THR A 15 12.75 7.25 15.14
C THR A 15 11.62 6.66 14.28
N ILE A 16 11.84 5.50 13.66
CA ILE A 16 10.85 4.82 12.80
C ILE A 16 9.65 4.33 13.61
N SER A 17 9.86 3.70 14.77
CA SER A 17 8.73 3.20 15.57
C SER A 17 7.84 4.34 16.04
N ARG A 18 8.44 5.45 16.51
CA ARG A 18 7.66 6.63 16.93
C ARG A 18 6.94 7.28 15.76
N PHE A 19 7.57 7.33 14.59
CA PHE A 19 6.95 7.82 13.37
C PHE A 19 5.74 6.95 12.99
N LEU A 20 5.89 5.63 12.91
CA LEU A 20 4.80 4.70 12.57
C LEU A 20 3.65 4.77 13.58
N SER A 21 3.96 4.87 14.88
CA SER A 21 2.95 5.03 15.92
C SER A 21 2.23 6.39 15.91
N ALA A 22 2.81 7.40 15.27
CA ALA A 22 2.18 8.72 15.11
C ALA A 22 1.30 8.82 13.86
N LEU A 23 1.36 7.84 12.95
CA LEU A 23 0.55 7.83 11.73
C LEU A 23 -0.93 7.67 12.07
N THR A 24 -1.75 8.46 11.42
CA THR A 24 -3.20 8.42 11.48
C THR A 24 -3.80 7.74 10.24
N CYS A 25 -5.11 7.49 10.25
CA CYS A 25 -5.81 7.01 9.06
C CYS A 25 -5.72 8.02 7.89
N ASP A 26 -5.67 9.32 8.18
CA ASP A 26 -5.52 10.37 7.15
C ASP A 26 -4.13 10.33 6.53
N ASP A 27 -3.08 10.05 7.32
CA ASP A 27 -1.72 9.88 6.79
C ASP A 27 -1.62 8.68 5.85
N VAL A 28 -2.29 7.56 6.17
CA VAL A 28 -2.37 6.41 5.27
C VAL A 28 -3.07 6.78 3.96
N LEU A 29 -4.14 7.57 4.02
CA LEU A 29 -4.81 8.07 2.82
C LEU A 29 -3.89 9.00 2.00
N HIS A 30 -3.12 9.87 2.65
CA HIS A 30 -2.14 10.73 1.99
C HIS A 30 -1.01 9.94 1.35
N LEU A 31 -0.50 8.89 2.01
CA LEU A 31 0.52 8.00 1.45
C LEU A 31 0.00 7.26 0.22
N ASN A 32 -1.24 6.75 0.25
CA ASN A 32 -1.87 6.13 -0.92
C ASN A 32 -2.00 7.12 -2.09
N ARG A 33 -2.41 8.37 -1.82
CA ARG A 33 -2.47 9.43 -2.85
C ARG A 33 -1.08 9.75 -3.41
N LEU A 34 -0.06 9.81 -2.56
CA LEU A 34 1.33 10.07 -2.97
C LEU A 34 1.85 8.95 -3.89
N ILE A 35 1.63 7.68 -3.53
CA ILE A 35 1.99 6.52 -4.37
C ILE A 35 1.36 6.66 -5.76
N LEU A 36 0.05 6.94 -5.82
CA LEU A 36 -0.67 7.09 -7.07
C LEU A 36 -0.13 8.26 -7.92
N THR A 37 0.13 9.42 -7.30
CA THR A 37 0.72 10.60 -7.98
C THR A 37 2.10 10.28 -8.53
N LEU A 38 2.97 9.63 -7.76
CA LEU A 38 4.32 9.26 -8.21
C LEU A 38 4.29 8.27 -9.38
N ALA A 39 3.37 7.30 -9.36
CA ALA A 39 3.19 6.36 -10.47
C ALA A 39 2.73 7.09 -11.74
N LEU A 40 1.79 8.03 -11.61
CA LEU A 40 1.32 8.86 -12.72
C LEU A 40 2.42 9.74 -13.30
N ASP A 41 3.21 10.38 -12.44
CA ASP A 41 4.34 11.21 -12.87
C ASP A 41 5.35 10.36 -13.65
N TYR A 42 5.69 9.17 -13.16
CA TYR A 42 6.55 8.24 -13.88
C TYR A 42 6.02 7.90 -15.28
N ILE A 43 4.73 7.56 -15.39
CA ILE A 43 4.08 7.18 -16.65
C ILE A 43 4.09 8.34 -17.64
N ARG A 44 3.77 9.55 -17.17
CA ARG A 44 3.77 10.76 -17.99
C ARG A 44 5.15 11.14 -18.46
N THR A 45 6.15 11.11 -17.58
CA THR A 45 7.55 11.42 -17.91
C THR A 45 8.12 10.44 -18.91
N ASN A 46 7.70 9.17 -18.87
CA ASN A 46 8.16 8.13 -19.79
C ASN A 46 7.25 7.95 -21.02
N HIS A 47 6.26 8.83 -21.23
CA HIS A 47 5.34 8.78 -22.36
C HIS A 47 4.62 7.42 -22.56
N ILE A 48 4.25 6.78 -21.45
CA ILE A 48 3.57 5.49 -21.48
C ILE A 48 2.07 5.73 -21.71
N ASP A 49 1.58 5.21 -22.83
CA ASP A 49 0.24 5.43 -23.34
C ASP A 49 -0.71 4.24 -23.08
N THR A 50 -0.17 3.03 -22.92
CA THR A 50 -0.92 1.83 -22.55
C THR A 50 -0.44 1.29 -21.22
N VAL A 51 -1.36 1.01 -20.29
CA VAL A 51 -1.05 0.44 -18.97
C VAL A 51 -1.91 -0.79 -18.70
N MET A 52 -1.27 -1.86 -18.23
CA MET A 52 -1.95 -3.08 -17.77
C MET A 52 -2.13 -3.01 -16.26
N LEU A 53 -3.37 -2.86 -15.83
CA LEU A 53 -3.77 -2.83 -14.44
C LEU A 53 -3.94 -4.27 -13.94
N ASP A 54 -3.27 -4.57 -12.84
CA ASP A 54 -3.38 -5.83 -12.12
C ASP A 54 -3.91 -5.54 -10.71
N VAL A 55 -5.01 -6.19 -10.35
CA VAL A 55 -5.76 -5.90 -9.12
C VAL A 55 -6.11 -7.20 -8.43
N ASP A 56 -5.42 -7.43 -7.33
CA ASP A 56 -5.57 -8.65 -6.56
C ASP A 56 -5.88 -8.35 -5.11
N SER A 57 -6.54 -9.32 -4.48
CA SER A 57 -6.59 -9.39 -3.03
C SER A 57 -5.55 -10.37 -2.52
N THR A 58 -4.89 -10.02 -1.42
CA THR A 58 -3.90 -10.91 -0.78
C THR A 58 -4.29 -11.19 0.66
N GLN A 59 -3.94 -12.37 1.16
CA GLN A 59 -4.15 -12.75 2.55
C GLN A 59 -2.93 -12.30 3.38
N CYS A 60 -3.20 -11.61 4.48
CA CYS A 60 -2.17 -11.14 5.41
C CYS A 60 -2.51 -11.65 6.82
N ASP A 61 -1.78 -12.68 7.25
CA ASP A 61 -1.98 -13.32 8.54
C ASP A 61 -1.51 -12.44 9.68
N ILE A 62 -2.20 -12.53 10.81
CA ILE A 62 -1.81 -11.79 12.01
C ILE A 62 -1.38 -12.72 13.13
N PHE A 63 -0.54 -12.18 14.01
CA PHE A 63 -0.22 -12.77 15.30
C PHE A 63 -0.82 -11.92 16.42
N GLY A 64 -1.34 -12.59 17.46
CA GLY A 64 -1.98 -11.92 18.58
C GLY A 64 -3.32 -11.27 18.19
N HIS A 65 -3.69 -10.21 18.90
CA HIS A 65 -4.90 -9.45 18.63
C HIS A 65 -4.53 -8.15 17.88
N GLN A 66 -5.08 -7.99 16.68
CA GLN A 66 -4.97 -6.74 15.93
C GLN A 66 -6.38 -6.26 15.55
N GLU A 67 -6.59 -4.95 15.66
CA GLU A 67 -7.89 -4.35 15.38
C GLU A 67 -8.33 -4.60 13.93
N ALA A 68 -9.63 -4.78 13.73
CA ALA A 68 -10.26 -5.03 12.43
C ALA A 68 -9.81 -6.31 11.68
N ALA A 69 -8.94 -7.14 12.26
CA ALA A 69 -8.66 -8.47 11.72
C ALA A 69 -9.88 -9.38 11.87
N SER A 70 -10.05 -10.34 10.97
CA SER A 70 -11.18 -11.26 10.99
C SER A 70 -10.78 -12.63 10.46
N PHE A 71 -11.49 -13.66 10.93
CA PHE A 71 -11.28 -15.02 10.44
C PHE A 71 -11.69 -15.13 8.98
N ASN A 72 -10.79 -15.65 8.15
CA ASN A 72 -11.06 -15.98 6.76
C ASN A 72 -11.26 -17.49 6.63
N ALA A 73 -12.50 -17.93 6.40
CA ALA A 73 -12.84 -19.33 6.28
C ALA A 73 -12.22 -20.02 5.05
N HIS A 74 -11.88 -19.27 4.00
CA HIS A 74 -11.24 -19.83 2.81
C HIS A 74 -9.79 -20.26 3.08
N TYR A 75 -9.06 -19.48 3.89
CA TYR A 75 -7.67 -19.77 4.25
C TYR A 75 -7.49 -20.44 5.62
N GLY A 76 -8.56 -20.51 6.44
CA GLY A 76 -8.53 -21.13 7.76
C GLY A 76 -7.73 -20.36 8.81
N VAL A 77 -7.52 -19.06 8.60
CA VAL A 77 -6.66 -18.20 9.43
C VAL A 77 -7.30 -16.84 9.70
N THR A 78 -6.92 -16.22 10.82
CA THR A 78 -7.32 -14.84 11.13
C THR A 78 -6.31 -13.87 10.57
N GLY A 79 -6.80 -12.86 9.87
CA GLY A 79 -5.94 -11.87 9.25
C GLY A 79 -6.70 -10.74 8.60
N PHE A 80 -6.03 -10.12 7.65
CA PHE A 80 -6.55 -9.12 6.75
C PHE A 80 -6.60 -9.65 5.33
N HIS A 81 -7.43 -9.03 4.51
CA HIS A 81 -7.56 -9.39 3.11
C HIS A 81 -7.43 -8.15 2.21
N PRO A 82 -6.32 -7.39 2.26
CA PRO A 82 -6.18 -6.15 1.52
C PRO A 82 -6.39 -6.31 0.01
N LEU A 83 -6.84 -5.23 -0.64
CA LEU A 83 -6.73 -5.06 -2.09
C LEU A 83 -5.45 -4.32 -2.41
N VAL A 84 -4.79 -4.74 -3.49
CA VAL A 84 -3.60 -4.09 -4.02
C VAL A 84 -3.77 -3.92 -5.52
N ALA A 85 -3.36 -2.77 -6.05
CA ALA A 85 -3.37 -2.50 -7.48
C ALA A 85 -1.98 -2.14 -7.97
N TYR A 86 -1.57 -2.73 -9.10
CA TYR A 86 -0.30 -2.49 -9.76
C TYR A 86 -0.47 -2.18 -11.24
N ILE A 87 0.53 -1.52 -11.82
CA ILE A 87 0.78 -1.61 -13.26
C ILE A 87 1.70 -2.79 -13.50
N ALA A 88 1.15 -3.88 -14.01
CA ALA A 88 1.84 -5.16 -14.14
C ALA A 88 3.16 -5.05 -14.91
N GLN A 89 3.15 -4.43 -16.09
CA GLN A 89 4.35 -4.31 -16.93
C GLN A 89 5.49 -3.47 -16.31
N LEU A 90 5.19 -2.62 -15.32
CA LEU A 90 6.18 -1.74 -14.67
C LEU A 90 6.45 -2.13 -13.21
N ASN A 91 5.67 -3.06 -12.65
CA ASN A 91 5.64 -3.36 -11.22
C ASN A 91 5.45 -2.11 -10.34
N LEU A 92 4.68 -1.12 -10.82
CA LEU A 92 4.39 0.09 -10.06
C LEU A 92 3.14 -0.08 -9.23
N LEU A 93 3.26 0.11 -7.92
CA LEU A 93 2.12 0.14 -7.01
C LEU A 93 1.27 1.39 -7.27
N LEU A 94 -0.05 1.20 -7.37
CA LEU A 94 -1.02 2.29 -7.52
C LEU A 94 -1.80 2.57 -6.24
N GLY A 95 -1.92 1.58 -5.36
CA GLY A 95 -2.55 1.78 -4.07
C GLY A 95 -2.78 0.48 -3.31
N ILE A 96 -3.08 0.64 -2.02
CA ILE A 96 -3.42 -0.46 -1.11
C ILE A 96 -4.68 -0.07 -0.33
N LYS A 97 -5.64 -0.98 -0.22
CA LYS A 97 -6.81 -0.83 0.67
C LYS A 97 -6.83 -1.96 1.68
N GLN A 98 -6.58 -1.63 2.94
CA GLN A 98 -6.71 -2.57 4.05
C GLN A 98 -8.18 -3.00 4.19
N ARG A 99 -8.39 -4.31 4.40
CA ARG A 99 -9.71 -4.88 4.61
C ARG A 99 -9.66 -6.00 5.67
N PRO A 100 -10.73 -6.21 6.44
CA PRO A 100 -10.85 -7.39 7.31
C PRO A 100 -10.69 -8.70 6.54
N GLY A 101 -10.22 -9.75 7.22
CA GLY A 101 -9.98 -11.07 6.61
C GLY A 101 -11.21 -11.75 6.02
N ASN A 102 -12.41 -11.44 6.53
CA ASN A 102 -13.67 -12.08 6.10
C ASN A 102 -14.28 -11.47 4.82
N GLN A 103 -13.53 -10.66 4.08
CA GLN A 103 -13.99 -10.06 2.83
C GLN A 103 -13.77 -11.00 1.64
N TYR A 104 -14.73 -11.01 0.71
CA TYR A 104 -14.57 -11.68 -0.57
C TYR A 104 -13.63 -10.87 -1.48
N THR A 105 -12.90 -11.56 -2.38
CA THR A 105 -11.86 -10.96 -3.23
C THR A 105 -12.34 -9.70 -3.94
N SER A 106 -13.48 -9.75 -4.63
CA SER A 106 -13.99 -8.64 -5.44
C SER A 106 -14.66 -7.50 -4.64
N THR A 107 -14.90 -7.67 -3.34
CA THR A 107 -15.64 -6.69 -2.54
C THR A 107 -14.92 -5.35 -2.47
N GLY A 108 -15.54 -4.28 -2.97
CA GLY A 108 -15.02 -2.92 -2.85
C GLY A 108 -13.94 -2.54 -3.87
N VAL A 109 -13.72 -3.35 -4.91
CA VAL A 109 -12.73 -3.10 -5.99
C VAL A 109 -13.09 -1.86 -6.81
N LYS A 110 -14.38 -1.66 -7.13
CA LYS A 110 -14.82 -0.52 -7.94
C LYS A 110 -14.50 0.81 -7.26
N GLU A 111 -14.82 0.93 -5.98
CA GLU A 111 -14.56 2.13 -5.19
C GLU A 111 -13.05 2.35 -5.00
N PHE A 112 -12.29 1.27 -4.87
CA PHE A 112 -10.84 1.31 -4.75
C PHE A 112 -10.16 1.83 -6.02
N LEU A 113 -10.63 1.43 -7.21
CA LEU A 113 -10.05 1.83 -8.50
C LEU A 113 -10.59 3.15 -9.07
N ALA A 114 -11.65 3.70 -8.50
CA ALA A 114 -12.25 4.95 -8.99
C ALA A 114 -11.23 6.11 -9.11
N PRO A 115 -10.32 6.36 -8.14
CA PRO A 115 -9.30 7.39 -8.28
C PRO A 115 -8.32 7.11 -9.42
N THR A 116 -7.95 5.85 -9.62
CA THR A 116 -7.07 5.40 -10.71
C THR A 116 -7.72 5.71 -12.07
N PHE A 117 -8.96 5.29 -12.28
CA PHE A 117 -9.63 5.55 -13.56
C PHE A 117 -9.76 7.03 -13.91
N ALA A 118 -9.99 7.89 -12.91
CA ALA A 118 -10.07 9.33 -13.13
C ALA A 118 -8.73 9.92 -13.61
N LEU A 119 -7.61 9.44 -13.08
CA LEU A 119 -6.28 9.98 -13.38
C LEU A 119 -5.65 9.40 -14.64
N PHE A 120 -6.04 8.17 -15.00
CA PHE A 120 -5.56 7.46 -16.19
C PHE A 120 -6.45 7.65 -17.43
N ALA A 121 -7.37 8.61 -17.42
CA ALA A 121 -8.32 8.83 -18.53
C ALA A 121 -7.67 9.07 -19.91
N ASN A 122 -6.39 9.49 -19.93
CA ASN A 122 -5.62 9.71 -21.16
C ASN A 122 -4.72 8.51 -21.55
N CYS A 123 -4.73 7.42 -20.77
CA CYS A 123 -4.03 6.19 -21.08
C CYS A 123 -5.03 5.13 -21.53
N ARG A 124 -4.60 4.24 -22.42
CA ARG A 124 -5.33 3.02 -22.72
C ARG A 124 -5.14 2.04 -21.54
N LEU A 125 -6.23 1.77 -20.84
CA LEU A 125 -6.25 0.79 -19.76
C LEU A 125 -6.51 -0.62 -20.30
N MET A 126 -5.67 -1.56 -19.89
CA MET A 126 -5.88 -3.00 -20.02
C MET A 126 -5.94 -3.62 -18.63
N PHE A 127 -6.59 -4.77 -18.49
CA PHE A 127 -6.68 -5.52 -17.23
C PHE A 127 -6.07 -6.90 -17.44
N SER A 128 -5.29 -7.37 -16.47
CA SER A 128 -4.75 -8.74 -16.46
C SER A 128 -5.78 -9.77 -16.00
#